data_AF-A0A370TZZ0-F1
#
_entry.id   AF-A0A370TZZ0-F1
#
_cell.length_a   1.000
_cell.length_b   1.000
_cell.length_c   1.000
_cell.angle_alpha   90.00
_cell.angle_beta   90.00
_cell.angle_gamma   90.00
#
_symmetry.space_group_name_H-M   'P 1'
#
loop_
_entity.id
_entity.type
_entity.pdbx_description
1 polymer ?
#
loop_
_entity_poly.entity_id
_entity_poly.type
_entity_poly.pdbx_seq_one_letter_code
_entity_poly.pdbx_strand_id
1 'polypeptide(L)'
;MHTTKSLSSLLLLATTFLVSQIPSAGANPLPRAPSIPPAPADPKKPAGGDGIGPYKSQSPGIGDRLDKAKFYTIAVTAGELNLVNAERGMRHYLGNSGDELNVTPQSMMKGLPKFRDSVKAMAQNEATATYNSISGATGEKAFSSSWEVFTATKAMSWDWYFAIGSFSYSVTGVVTKTKDGGSLKYRVHIFDRYNWDQGKSVDIGPFHFEDKELGNLHLKGLAREYTVRGSSGVNEVDKFKPGTVIPPPSTGGRG
;
A
#
# COMPACT_ATOMS: atom_id res chain seq x y z
N MET A 1 -73.19 67.24 31.46
CA MET A 1 -73.98 66.31 30.64
C MET A 1 -73.29 64.94 30.67
N HIS A 2 -74.03 63.91 31.13
CA HIS A 2 -74.00 62.46 30.80
C HIS A 2 -72.71 61.87 30.12
N THR A 3 -72.13 60.70 30.45
CA THR A 3 -72.60 59.42 31.01
C THR A 3 -71.39 58.47 31.27
N THR A 4 -71.51 57.52 32.22
CA THR A 4 -70.98 56.12 32.36
C THR A 4 -69.92 55.55 31.38
N LYS A 5 -69.02 54.59 31.65
CA LYS A 5 -68.79 53.41 32.55
C LYS A 5 -67.32 52.96 32.25
N SER A 6 -66.53 52.26 33.07
CA SER A 6 -66.62 50.83 33.40
C SER A 6 -65.36 50.41 34.18
N LEU A 7 -65.52 49.54 35.19
CA LEU A 7 -64.44 48.82 35.88
C LEU A 7 -64.00 47.58 35.10
N SER A 8 -62.73 47.18 35.24
CA SER A 8 -62.27 45.78 35.15
C SER A 8 -60.88 45.63 35.79
N SER A 9 -60.83 44.93 36.93
CA SER A 9 -59.62 44.43 37.56
C SER A 9 -59.27 43.06 36.97
N LEU A 10 -58.01 42.85 36.58
CA LEU A 10 -57.52 41.55 36.11
C LEU A 10 -56.57 40.95 37.15
N LEU A 11 -56.90 39.74 37.59
CA LEU A 11 -56.20 38.91 38.57
C LEU A 11 -55.02 38.21 37.88
N LEU A 12 -53.80 38.36 38.40
CA LEU A 12 -52.59 37.69 37.89
C LEU A 12 -52.42 36.32 38.60
N LEU A 13 -52.49 35.22 37.86
CA LEU A 13 -52.15 33.87 38.34
C LEU A 13 -50.63 33.65 38.19
N ALA A 14 -49.95 33.33 39.28
CA ALA A 14 -48.55 32.89 39.27
C ALA A 14 -48.47 31.36 39.30
N THR A 15 -47.90 30.75 38.26
CA THR A 15 -47.53 29.33 38.23
C THR A 15 -46.02 29.19 38.29
N THR A 16 -45.51 28.64 39.39
CA THR A 16 -44.11 28.24 39.57
C THR A 16 -43.87 26.87 38.95
N PHE A 17 -42.98 26.79 37.95
CA PHE A 17 -42.44 25.52 37.45
C PHE A 17 -41.13 25.20 38.19
N LEU A 18 -41.11 24.09 38.93
CA LEU A 18 -39.88 23.48 39.43
C LEU A 18 -39.20 22.73 38.29
N VAL A 19 -38.03 23.19 37.84
CA VAL A 19 -37.19 22.47 36.87
C VAL A 19 -36.28 21.53 37.66
N SER A 20 -36.52 20.22 37.57
CA SER A 20 -35.59 19.19 38.04
C SER A 20 -34.39 19.12 37.09
N GLN A 21 -33.21 19.48 37.58
CA GLN A 21 -31.97 19.29 36.84
C GLN A 21 -31.54 17.83 36.90
N ILE A 22 -31.66 17.13 35.77
CA ILE A 22 -31.03 15.82 35.56
C ILE A 22 -29.55 16.10 35.27
N PRO A 23 -28.58 15.54 36.03
CA PRO A 23 -27.18 15.68 35.69
C PRO A 23 -26.92 14.93 34.38
N SER A 24 -26.53 15.65 33.34
CA SER A 24 -25.96 15.04 32.13
C SER A 24 -24.64 14.39 32.50
N ALA A 25 -24.65 13.08 32.69
CA ALA A 25 -23.43 12.28 32.70
C ALA A 25 -22.77 12.43 31.32
N GLY A 26 -21.68 13.18 31.25
CA GLY A 26 -20.83 13.25 30.08
C GLY A 26 -20.29 11.85 29.80
N ALA A 27 -20.83 11.17 28.78
CA ALA A 27 -20.25 9.96 28.27
C ALA A 27 -18.89 10.32 27.67
N ASN A 28 -17.80 10.00 28.36
CA ASN A 28 -16.49 9.95 27.74
C ASN A 28 -16.61 9.00 26.54
N PRO A 29 -16.30 9.44 25.30
CA PRO A 29 -16.27 8.53 24.17
C PRO A 29 -15.29 7.41 24.51
N LEU A 30 -15.76 6.17 24.44
CA LEU A 30 -14.89 5.00 24.59
C LEU A 30 -13.68 5.15 23.65
N PRO A 31 -12.46 4.78 24.09
CA PRO A 31 -11.29 4.82 23.23
C PRO A 31 -11.62 4.06 21.93
N ARG A 32 -11.49 4.75 20.79
CA ARG A 32 -11.70 4.13 19.48
C ARG A 32 -10.70 2.98 19.33
N ALA A 33 -11.19 1.78 19.01
CA ALA A 33 -10.34 0.63 18.71
C ALA A 33 -9.25 1.01 17.68
N PRO A 34 -8.00 0.54 17.83
CA PRO A 34 -6.93 0.87 16.89
C PRO A 34 -7.32 0.43 15.47
N SER A 35 -7.20 1.34 14.52
CA SER A 35 -7.28 1.00 13.09
C SER A 35 -5.93 0.47 12.60
N ILE A 36 -5.95 -0.42 11.61
CA ILE A 36 -4.73 -0.84 10.90
C ILE A 36 -4.01 0.42 10.37
N PRO A 37 -2.73 0.63 10.72
CA PRO A 37 -1.95 1.77 10.22
C PRO A 37 -1.92 1.84 8.68
N PRO A 38 -1.70 3.04 8.10
CA PRO A 38 -1.37 3.13 6.68
C PRO A 38 0.01 2.54 6.40
N ALA A 39 0.38 2.42 5.12
CA ALA A 39 1.73 2.03 4.73
C ALA A 39 2.79 2.89 5.44
N PRO A 40 3.95 2.32 5.83
CA PRO A 40 5.06 3.10 6.37
C PRO A 40 5.53 4.15 5.34
N ALA A 41 6.25 5.17 5.82
CA ALA A 41 6.92 6.11 4.93
C ALA A 41 7.90 5.38 4.00
N ASP A 42 8.08 5.88 2.78
CA ASP A 42 8.91 5.24 1.76
C ASP A 42 10.33 4.95 2.24
N PRO A 43 10.94 3.86 1.75
CA PRO A 43 12.38 3.67 1.84
C PRO A 43 13.14 4.92 1.39
N LYS A 44 14.15 5.32 2.18
CA LYS A 44 15.03 6.44 1.85
C LYS A 44 15.73 6.17 0.52
N LYS A 45 15.93 7.23 -0.27
CA LYS A 45 16.77 7.14 -1.48
C LYS A 45 18.21 6.74 -1.11
N PRO A 46 18.90 5.93 -1.93
CA PRO A 46 20.31 5.66 -1.73
C PRO A 46 21.14 6.96 -1.80
N ALA A 47 22.20 7.04 -1.01
CA ALA A 47 23.05 8.23 -0.94
C ALA A 47 23.77 8.54 -2.27
N GLY A 48 24.02 7.51 -3.09
CA GLY A 48 24.69 7.64 -4.39
C GLY A 48 23.77 8.10 -5.53
N GLY A 49 22.48 8.33 -5.26
CA GLY A 49 21.47 8.59 -6.29
C GLY A 49 20.45 7.46 -6.40
N ASP A 50 19.44 7.71 -7.21
CA ASP A 50 18.28 6.85 -7.43
C ASP A 50 17.98 6.94 -8.94
N GLY A 51 18.39 5.93 -9.71
CA GLY A 51 18.33 5.94 -11.18
C GLY A 51 19.53 6.59 -11.88
N ILE A 52 19.41 6.68 -13.20
CA ILE A 52 20.44 7.14 -14.15
C ILE A 52 20.81 8.62 -14.03
N GLY A 53 19.93 9.45 -13.45
CA GLY A 53 20.11 10.90 -13.35
C GLY A 53 18.82 11.69 -13.67
N PRO A 54 18.89 13.03 -13.74
CA PRO A 54 17.69 13.86 -13.85
C PRO A 54 16.94 13.69 -15.19
N TYR A 55 15.62 13.61 -15.10
CA TYR A 55 14.71 13.54 -16.24
C TYR A 55 14.91 14.70 -17.22
N LYS A 56 14.95 14.40 -18.53
CA LYS A 56 15.07 15.40 -19.61
C LYS A 56 16.26 16.36 -19.42
N SER A 57 17.34 15.86 -18.82
CA SER A 57 18.61 16.61 -18.69
C SER A 57 19.40 16.69 -20.00
N GLN A 58 19.03 15.90 -21.02
CA GLN A 58 19.68 15.85 -22.31
C GLN A 58 18.67 15.93 -23.47
N SER A 59 19.12 16.41 -24.64
CA SER A 59 18.28 16.50 -25.84
C SER A 59 18.21 15.17 -26.60
N PRO A 60 17.01 14.75 -27.07
CA PRO A 60 16.82 13.52 -27.86
C PRO A 60 17.21 13.69 -29.33
N GLY A 61 17.99 12.74 -29.85
CA GLY A 61 18.26 12.53 -31.27
C GLY A 61 17.22 11.63 -31.95
N ILE A 62 17.46 11.31 -33.23
CA ILE A 62 16.61 10.35 -33.98
C ILE A 62 16.83 8.93 -33.46
N GLY A 63 18.08 8.56 -33.14
CA GLY A 63 18.42 7.26 -32.56
C GLY A 63 17.63 6.95 -31.28
N ASP A 64 17.55 7.90 -30.35
CA ASP A 64 16.80 7.70 -29.09
C ASP A 64 15.29 7.46 -29.33
N ARG A 65 14.72 8.06 -30.39
CA ARG A 65 13.31 7.83 -30.77
C ARG A 65 13.12 6.44 -31.38
N LEU A 66 14.10 5.95 -32.14
CA LEU A 66 14.10 4.57 -32.65
C LEU A 66 14.26 3.57 -31.51
N ASP A 67 15.10 3.86 -30.51
CA ASP A 67 15.21 3.03 -29.31
C ASP A 67 13.89 2.99 -28.53
N LYS A 68 13.20 4.12 -28.38
CA LYS A 68 11.85 4.13 -27.80
C LYS A 68 10.88 3.22 -28.57
N ALA A 69 10.91 3.25 -29.90
CA ALA A 69 10.08 2.38 -30.72
C ALA A 69 10.44 0.89 -30.55
N LYS A 70 11.74 0.56 -30.49
CA LYS A 70 12.26 -0.78 -30.17
C LYS A 70 11.68 -1.30 -28.85
N PHE A 71 11.74 -0.51 -27.78
CA PHE A 71 11.18 -0.90 -26.47
C PHE A 71 9.66 -1.02 -26.45
N TYR A 72 8.93 -0.26 -27.25
CA TYR A 72 7.50 -0.50 -27.43
C TYR A 72 7.23 -1.86 -28.08
N THR A 73 7.98 -2.24 -29.12
CA THR A 73 7.86 -3.56 -29.74
C THR A 73 8.16 -4.67 -28.73
N ILE A 74 9.19 -4.50 -27.90
CA ILE A 74 9.53 -5.47 -26.84
C ILE A 74 8.40 -5.60 -25.83
N ALA A 75 7.78 -4.48 -25.42
CA ALA A 75 6.63 -4.51 -24.52
C ALA A 75 5.44 -5.27 -25.14
N VAL A 76 5.16 -5.06 -26.44
CA VAL A 76 4.12 -5.82 -27.17
C VAL A 76 4.43 -7.31 -27.16
N THR A 77 5.65 -7.70 -27.52
CA THR A 77 6.08 -9.11 -27.53
C THR A 77 6.01 -9.74 -26.15
N ALA A 78 6.33 -8.99 -25.08
CA ALA A 78 6.14 -9.48 -23.71
C ALA A 78 4.67 -9.82 -23.44
N GLY A 79 3.74 -8.97 -23.89
CA GLY A 79 2.30 -9.24 -23.83
C GLY A 79 1.89 -10.51 -24.58
N GLU A 80 2.41 -10.72 -25.79
CA GLU A 80 2.16 -11.93 -26.60
C GLU A 80 2.68 -13.20 -25.91
N LEU A 81 3.71 -13.09 -25.06
CA LEU A 81 4.25 -14.16 -24.23
C LEU A 81 3.53 -14.30 -22.88
N ASN A 82 2.40 -13.63 -22.68
CA ASN A 82 1.63 -13.56 -21.43
C ASN A 82 2.40 -12.96 -20.24
N LEU A 83 3.38 -12.09 -20.51
CA LEU A 83 4.11 -11.33 -19.49
C LEU A 83 3.42 -9.99 -19.26
N VAL A 84 2.18 -10.06 -18.79
CA VAL A 84 1.24 -8.92 -18.76
C VAL A 84 1.68 -7.80 -17.80
N ASN A 85 2.35 -8.12 -16.70
CA ASN A 85 2.86 -7.11 -15.77
C ASN A 85 4.14 -6.47 -16.33
N ALA A 86 4.97 -7.25 -17.03
CA ALA A 86 6.17 -6.74 -17.71
C ALA A 86 5.80 -5.77 -18.84
N GLU A 87 4.85 -6.14 -19.70
CA GLU A 87 4.31 -5.25 -20.72
C GLU A 87 3.76 -3.96 -20.08
N ARG A 88 2.92 -4.09 -19.05
CA ARG A 88 2.29 -2.95 -18.39
C ARG A 88 3.32 -1.97 -17.81
N GLY A 89 4.32 -2.47 -17.09
CA GLY A 89 5.38 -1.63 -16.52
C GLY A 89 6.18 -0.92 -17.60
N MET A 90 6.62 -1.66 -18.62
CA MET A 90 7.39 -1.09 -19.73
C MET A 90 6.59 -0.05 -20.53
N ARG A 91 5.31 -0.30 -20.84
CA ARG A 91 4.46 0.68 -21.52
C ARG A 91 4.23 1.93 -20.69
N HIS A 92 4.08 1.79 -19.37
CA HIS A 92 3.93 2.93 -18.47
C HIS A 92 5.21 3.80 -18.47
N TYR A 93 6.37 3.16 -18.35
CA TYR A 93 7.68 3.83 -18.47
C TYR A 93 7.80 4.63 -19.77
N LEU A 94 7.55 3.96 -20.91
CA LEU A 94 7.64 4.55 -22.26
C LEU A 94 6.56 5.61 -22.51
N GLY A 95 5.44 5.53 -21.79
CA GLY A 95 4.37 6.53 -21.76
C GLY A 95 4.82 7.89 -21.21
N ASN A 96 5.95 7.93 -20.50
CA ASN A 96 6.67 9.16 -20.16
C ASN A 96 5.94 10.12 -19.20
N SER A 97 4.88 9.68 -18.52
CA SER A 97 4.17 10.55 -17.56
C SER A 97 4.93 10.67 -16.24
N GLY A 98 5.54 9.57 -15.78
CA GLY A 98 6.18 9.48 -14.45
C GLY A 98 5.16 9.33 -13.31
N ASP A 99 3.88 9.12 -13.65
CA ASP A 99 2.84 8.91 -12.65
C ASP A 99 3.08 7.61 -11.89
N GLU A 100 2.54 7.53 -10.67
CA GLU A 100 2.60 6.31 -9.88
C GLU A 100 1.89 5.14 -10.59
N LEU A 101 2.54 3.97 -10.58
CA LEU A 101 1.93 2.74 -11.07
C LEU A 101 1.44 1.89 -9.88
N ASN A 102 0.13 1.71 -9.76
CA ASN A 102 -0.44 0.87 -8.70
C ASN A 102 -0.29 -0.64 -9.03
N VAL A 103 0.10 -1.46 -8.07
CA VAL A 103 0.13 -2.92 -8.13
C VAL A 103 -0.76 -3.52 -7.05
N THR A 104 -1.26 -4.73 -7.28
CA THR A 104 -2.06 -5.45 -6.28
C THR A 104 -1.18 -6.50 -5.59
N PRO A 105 -0.94 -6.39 -4.27
CA PRO A 105 -0.12 -7.38 -3.56
C PRO A 105 -0.68 -8.80 -3.69
N GLN A 106 -2.00 -8.94 -3.82
CA GLN A 106 -2.67 -10.21 -4.07
C GLN A 106 -2.21 -10.86 -5.39
N SER A 107 -2.14 -10.09 -6.49
CA SER A 107 -1.66 -10.60 -7.78
C SER A 107 -0.16 -10.92 -7.74
N MET A 108 0.63 -10.12 -7.02
CA MET A 108 2.05 -10.41 -6.80
C MET A 108 2.22 -11.72 -6.04
N MET A 109 1.54 -11.90 -4.91
CA MET A 109 1.59 -13.14 -4.13
C MET A 109 1.04 -14.37 -4.89
N LYS A 110 0.09 -14.18 -5.82
CA LYS A 110 -0.38 -15.24 -6.72
C LYS A 110 0.72 -15.67 -7.69
N GLY A 111 1.43 -14.70 -8.28
CA GLY A 111 2.51 -14.97 -9.23
C GLY A 111 3.85 -15.34 -8.58
N LEU A 112 4.03 -15.04 -7.29
CA LEU A 112 5.25 -15.28 -6.53
C LEU A 112 4.91 -16.00 -5.21
N PRO A 113 4.73 -17.34 -5.21
CA PRO A 113 4.39 -18.08 -3.99
C PRO A 113 5.41 -17.90 -2.85
N LYS A 114 6.71 -17.83 -3.17
CA LYS A 114 7.76 -17.55 -2.18
C LYS A 114 7.62 -16.17 -1.54
N PHE A 115 7.17 -15.18 -2.30
CA PHE A 115 6.85 -13.86 -1.75
C PHE A 115 5.66 -13.95 -0.77
N ARG A 116 4.63 -14.72 -1.12
CA ARG A 116 3.50 -14.98 -0.21
C ARG A 116 3.94 -15.60 1.11
N ASP A 117 4.90 -16.52 1.06
CA ASP A 117 5.47 -17.15 2.26
C ASP A 117 6.29 -16.15 3.09
N SER A 118 7.07 -15.28 2.45
CA SER A 118 7.80 -14.19 3.13
C SER A 118 6.85 -13.21 3.84
N VAL A 119 5.77 -12.80 3.17
CA VAL A 119 4.72 -11.95 3.77
C VAL A 119 4.07 -12.65 4.97
N LYS A 120 3.72 -13.93 4.82
CA LYS A 120 3.16 -14.72 5.93
C LYS A 120 4.10 -14.74 7.13
N ALA A 121 5.39 -15.01 6.91
CA ALA A 121 6.38 -15.07 7.98
C ALA A 121 6.52 -13.72 8.69
N MET A 122 6.63 -12.62 7.95
CA MET A 122 6.69 -11.27 8.50
C MET A 122 5.44 -10.94 9.34
N ALA A 123 4.24 -11.16 8.78
CA ALA A 123 2.99 -10.91 9.49
C ALA A 123 2.89 -11.72 10.78
N GLN A 124 3.31 -12.99 10.77
CA GLN A 124 3.29 -13.85 11.95
C GLN A 124 4.28 -13.37 13.03
N ASN A 125 5.48 -12.95 12.63
CA ASN A 125 6.52 -12.47 13.55
C ASN A 125 6.09 -11.16 14.23
N GLU A 126 5.63 -10.18 13.44
CA GLU A 126 5.17 -8.89 13.95
C GLU A 126 3.95 -9.03 14.86
N ALA A 127 2.98 -9.87 14.47
CA ALA A 127 1.80 -10.13 15.28
C ALA A 127 2.16 -10.82 16.61
N THR A 128 3.12 -11.76 16.60
CA THR A 128 3.57 -12.45 17.81
C THR A 128 4.28 -11.48 18.77
N ALA A 129 5.20 -10.66 18.25
CA ALA A 129 5.88 -9.64 19.03
C ALA A 129 4.89 -8.63 19.63
N THR A 130 3.92 -8.18 18.81
CA THR A 130 2.88 -7.24 19.23
C THR A 130 2.00 -7.84 20.32
N TYR A 131 1.52 -9.08 20.16
CA TYR A 131 0.71 -9.78 21.16
C TYR A 131 1.42 -9.87 22.52
N ASN A 132 2.70 -10.23 22.52
CA ASN A 132 3.51 -10.35 23.73
C ASN A 132 3.75 -9.00 24.42
N SER A 133 3.70 -7.90 23.66
CA SER A 133 3.85 -6.55 24.21
C SER A 133 2.57 -5.94 24.80
N ILE A 134 1.41 -6.60 24.66
CA ILE A 134 0.15 -6.18 25.28
C ILE A 134 0.18 -6.60 26.76
N SER A 135 0.18 -5.61 27.66
CA SER A 135 0.11 -5.84 29.10
C SER A 135 -1.26 -6.38 29.52
N GLY A 136 -1.27 -7.24 30.54
CA GLY A 136 -2.50 -7.85 31.04
C GLY A 136 -3.07 -8.96 30.15
N ALA A 137 -4.26 -9.44 30.52
CA ALA A 137 -4.94 -10.57 29.88
C ALA A 137 -5.73 -10.16 28.62
N THR A 138 -5.99 -8.86 28.43
CA THR A 138 -6.80 -8.33 27.33
C THR A 138 -6.24 -6.99 26.85
N GLY A 139 -6.34 -6.70 25.56
CA GLY A 139 -5.96 -5.39 25.01
C GLY A 139 -5.80 -5.42 23.51
N GLU A 140 -5.58 -4.26 22.91
CA GLU A 140 -5.37 -4.12 21.46
C GLU A 140 -4.14 -3.27 21.19
N LYS A 141 -3.36 -3.64 20.18
CA LYS A 141 -2.18 -2.87 19.78
C LYS A 141 -1.95 -2.96 18.28
N ALA A 142 -1.69 -1.81 17.68
CA ALA A 142 -1.30 -1.69 16.29
C ALA A 142 0.21 -1.90 16.12
N PHE A 143 0.62 -2.36 14.95
CA PHE A 143 2.03 -2.49 14.56
C PHE A 143 2.25 -2.09 13.10
N SER A 144 3.50 -1.76 12.79
CA SER A 144 3.99 -1.46 11.46
C SER A 144 5.40 -2.02 11.34
N SER A 145 5.61 -2.96 10.42
CA SER A 145 6.96 -3.48 10.14
C SER A 145 7.82 -2.44 9.44
N SER A 146 9.13 -2.66 9.47
CA SER A 146 10.04 -2.04 8.50
C SER A 146 9.79 -2.58 7.09
N TRP A 147 10.35 -1.90 6.08
CA TRP A 147 10.41 -2.42 4.72
C TRP A 147 11.49 -3.50 4.59
N GLU A 148 11.13 -4.62 3.99
CA GLU A 148 12.06 -5.67 3.56
C GLU A 148 12.06 -5.77 2.03
N VAL A 149 13.14 -6.31 1.46
CA VAL A 149 13.27 -6.49 0.01
C VAL A 149 12.95 -7.93 -0.37
N PHE A 150 12.16 -8.11 -1.42
CA PHE A 150 11.97 -9.38 -2.10
C PHE A 150 12.51 -9.26 -3.54
N THR A 151 13.28 -10.26 -3.98
CA THR A 151 13.80 -10.33 -5.35
C THR A 151 13.13 -11.48 -6.10
N ALA A 152 12.28 -11.14 -7.06
CA ALA A 152 11.77 -12.11 -8.01
C ALA A 152 12.92 -12.62 -8.90
N THR A 153 12.85 -13.89 -9.29
CA THR A 153 13.78 -14.49 -10.26
C THR A 153 13.00 -15.09 -11.41
N LYS A 154 13.65 -15.26 -12.57
CA LYS A 154 13.04 -15.95 -13.73
C LYS A 154 12.45 -17.32 -13.35
N ALA A 155 13.10 -18.06 -12.44
CA ALA A 155 12.61 -19.36 -11.98
C ALA A 155 11.32 -19.26 -11.13
N MET A 156 11.05 -18.11 -10.51
CA MET A 156 9.82 -17.89 -9.74
C MET A 156 8.68 -17.38 -10.63
N SER A 157 8.96 -16.39 -11.46
CA SER A 157 7.99 -15.80 -12.39
C SER A 157 8.74 -14.96 -13.42
N TRP A 158 8.61 -15.31 -14.71
CA TRP A 158 9.15 -14.48 -15.79
C TRP A 158 8.50 -13.10 -15.78
N ASP A 159 7.18 -13.06 -15.61
CA ASP A 159 6.40 -11.82 -15.66
C ASP A 159 6.85 -10.84 -14.57
N TRP A 160 6.82 -11.24 -13.29
CA TRP A 160 7.24 -10.35 -12.20
C TRP A 160 8.74 -10.07 -12.20
N TYR A 161 9.57 -10.99 -12.69
CA TYR A 161 11.00 -10.75 -12.86
C TYR A 161 11.26 -9.60 -13.82
N PHE A 162 10.62 -9.57 -14.99
CA PHE A 162 10.79 -8.48 -15.96
C PHE A 162 9.96 -7.23 -15.62
N ALA A 163 8.88 -7.37 -14.86
CA ALA A 163 8.01 -6.25 -14.50
C ALA A 163 8.59 -5.32 -13.42
N ILE A 164 9.32 -5.86 -12.46
CA ILE A 164 9.82 -5.10 -11.31
C ILE A 164 11.12 -5.69 -10.72
N GLY A 165 11.34 -7.00 -10.86
CA GLY A 165 12.55 -7.64 -10.35
C GLY A 165 12.59 -7.66 -8.82
N SER A 166 13.25 -6.67 -8.22
CA SER A 166 13.30 -6.48 -6.77
C SER A 166 12.32 -5.39 -6.33
N PHE A 167 11.63 -5.59 -5.22
CA PHE A 167 10.72 -4.60 -4.66
C PHE A 167 10.73 -4.65 -3.13
N SER A 168 10.34 -3.54 -2.49
CA SER A 168 10.14 -3.48 -1.05
C SER A 168 8.72 -3.88 -0.66
N TYR A 169 8.58 -4.58 0.47
CA TYR A 169 7.29 -4.90 1.07
C TYR A 169 7.28 -4.68 2.58
N SER A 170 6.11 -4.40 3.15
CA SER A 170 5.90 -4.25 4.59
C SER A 170 4.52 -4.75 5.00
N VAL A 171 4.33 -4.99 6.30
CA VAL A 171 3.06 -5.40 6.88
C VAL A 171 2.67 -4.46 8.01
N THR A 172 1.42 -4.00 7.99
CA THR A 172 0.80 -3.24 9.08
C THR A 172 -0.40 -3.99 9.61
N GLY A 173 -0.69 -3.87 10.90
CA GLY A 173 -1.80 -4.60 11.47
C GLY A 173 -2.20 -4.16 12.87
N VAL A 174 -3.23 -4.83 13.37
CA VAL A 174 -3.73 -4.72 14.74
C VAL A 174 -3.88 -6.11 15.29
N VAL A 175 -3.34 -6.30 16.49
CA VAL A 175 -3.52 -7.51 17.29
C VAL A 175 -4.48 -7.17 18.43
N THR A 176 -5.54 -7.97 18.55
CA THR A 176 -6.44 -7.97 19.70
C THR A 176 -6.11 -9.19 20.54
N LYS A 177 -5.92 -9.01 21.84
CA LYS A 177 -5.69 -10.05 22.84
C LYS A 177 -6.92 -10.17 23.73
N THR A 178 -7.41 -11.39 23.92
CA THR A 178 -8.47 -11.70 24.88
C THR A 178 -8.03 -12.87 25.78
N LYS A 179 -8.81 -13.20 26.80
CA LYS A 179 -8.51 -14.31 27.74
C LYS A 179 -8.39 -15.66 27.02
N ASP A 180 -9.18 -15.88 25.97
CA ASP A 180 -9.34 -17.19 25.32
C ASP A 180 -8.63 -17.28 23.95
N GLY A 181 -7.85 -16.25 23.61
CA GLY A 181 -7.23 -16.10 22.29
C GLY A 181 -7.69 -14.84 21.57
N GLY A 182 -6.84 -14.33 20.71
CA GLY A 182 -6.99 -13.02 20.10
C GLY A 182 -7.50 -13.04 18.67
N SER A 183 -7.30 -11.92 17.98
CA SER A 183 -7.43 -11.82 16.54
C SER A 183 -6.28 -10.97 15.97
N LEU A 184 -6.02 -11.15 14.68
CA LEU A 184 -5.06 -10.37 13.92
C LEU A 184 -5.76 -9.87 12.66
N LYS A 185 -5.64 -8.57 12.40
CA LYS A 185 -6.01 -7.96 11.12
C LYS A 185 -4.81 -7.25 10.53
N TYR A 186 -4.44 -7.53 9.29
CA TYR A 186 -3.25 -6.94 8.68
C TYR A 186 -3.39 -6.64 7.19
N ARG A 187 -2.58 -5.71 6.69
CA ARG A 187 -2.41 -5.36 5.29
C ARG A 187 -0.96 -5.53 4.87
N VAL A 188 -0.78 -5.82 3.59
CA VAL A 188 0.52 -5.90 2.92
C VAL A 188 0.69 -4.66 2.06
N HIS A 189 1.86 -4.06 2.09
CA HIS A 189 2.20 -2.90 1.26
C HIS A 189 3.38 -3.23 0.36
N ILE A 190 3.37 -2.66 -0.83
CA ILE A 190 4.43 -2.77 -1.84
C ILE A 190 4.92 -1.37 -2.15
N PHE A 191 6.23 -1.25 -2.30
CA PHE A 191 6.89 -0.04 -2.77
C PHE A 191 8.04 -0.43 -3.69
N ASP A 192 8.19 0.30 -4.79
CA ASP A 192 9.42 0.28 -5.58
C ASP A 192 9.67 1.62 -6.28
N ARG A 193 10.93 1.89 -6.56
CA ARG A 193 11.35 3.00 -7.42
C ARG A 193 11.74 2.37 -8.74
N TYR A 194 10.85 2.45 -9.72
CA TYR A 194 11.09 1.91 -11.05
C TYR A 194 12.07 2.82 -11.79
N ASN A 195 13.35 2.57 -11.54
CA ASN A 195 14.49 3.32 -12.03
C ASN A 195 15.38 2.43 -12.90
N TRP A 196 16.22 3.05 -13.72
CA TRP A 196 17.18 2.34 -14.56
C TRP A 196 18.57 2.86 -14.26
N ASP A 197 19.53 1.96 -14.00
CA ASP A 197 20.91 2.31 -13.65
C ASP A 197 21.89 1.87 -14.75
N GLN A 198 23.17 2.24 -14.64
CA GLN A 198 24.23 1.69 -15.50
C GLN A 198 24.77 0.36 -14.97
N GLY A 199 25.17 -0.54 -15.89
CA GLY A 199 25.97 -1.72 -15.56
C GLY A 199 25.19 -3.03 -15.40
N LYS A 200 23.90 -3.05 -15.74
CA LYS A 200 23.07 -4.27 -15.80
C LYS A 200 22.57 -4.49 -17.23
N SER A 201 22.40 -5.75 -17.58
CA SER A 201 21.79 -6.17 -18.83
C SER A 201 20.90 -7.37 -18.62
N VAL A 202 19.91 -7.51 -19.48
CA VAL A 202 18.90 -8.56 -19.42
C VAL A 202 18.67 -9.10 -20.82
N ASP A 203 18.75 -10.42 -20.94
CA ASP A 203 18.33 -11.13 -22.15
C ASP A 203 16.87 -11.60 -22.03
N ILE A 204 16.08 -11.31 -23.06
CA ILE A 204 14.72 -11.84 -23.28
C ILE A 204 14.66 -12.47 -24.67
N GLY A 205 14.72 -13.81 -24.72
CA GLY A 205 14.76 -14.54 -25.99
C GLY A 205 15.98 -14.13 -26.84
N PRO A 206 15.82 -13.74 -28.11
CA PRO A 206 16.94 -13.33 -28.98
C PRO A 206 17.42 -11.90 -28.72
N PHE A 207 16.80 -11.18 -27.79
CA PHE A 207 17.08 -9.76 -27.58
C PHE A 207 17.91 -9.54 -26.30
N HIS A 208 19.04 -8.87 -26.47
CA HIS A 208 19.88 -8.35 -25.40
C HIS A 208 19.54 -6.89 -25.13
N PHE A 209 19.41 -6.51 -23.86
CA PHE A 209 19.13 -5.13 -23.45
C PHE A 209 20.08 -4.69 -22.37
N GLU A 210 20.61 -3.48 -22.49
CA GLU A 210 21.32 -2.84 -21.38
C GLU A 210 20.38 -1.87 -20.67
N ASP A 211 20.39 -1.88 -19.34
CA ASP A 211 19.61 -0.94 -18.51
C ASP A 211 19.94 0.52 -18.89
N LYS A 212 21.17 0.76 -19.37
CA LYS A 212 21.61 2.06 -19.87
C LYS A 212 20.79 2.58 -21.06
N GLU A 213 20.32 1.71 -21.95
CA GLU A 213 19.50 2.12 -23.10
C GLU A 213 18.16 2.71 -22.63
N LEU A 214 17.52 2.09 -21.63
CA LEU A 214 16.30 2.59 -21.01
C LEU A 214 16.60 3.86 -20.21
N GLY A 215 17.64 3.86 -19.37
CA GLY A 215 18.09 5.06 -18.66
C GLY A 215 18.35 6.26 -19.58
N ASN A 216 18.91 6.05 -20.78
CA ASN A 216 19.06 7.12 -21.75
C ASN A 216 17.71 7.72 -22.18
N LEU A 217 16.66 6.92 -22.38
CA LEU A 217 15.33 7.45 -22.66
C LEU A 217 14.83 8.38 -21.55
N HIS A 218 15.16 8.11 -20.28
CA HIS A 218 14.88 9.01 -19.15
C HIS A 218 15.61 10.35 -19.25
N LEU A 219 16.94 10.29 -19.41
CA LEU A 219 17.77 11.48 -19.54
C LEU A 219 17.34 12.34 -20.74
N LYS A 220 16.85 11.70 -21.81
CA LYS A 220 16.42 12.34 -23.06
C LYS A 220 14.97 12.83 -23.03
N GLY A 221 14.24 12.60 -21.94
CA GLY A 221 12.84 13.00 -21.79
C GLY A 221 11.87 12.21 -22.66
N LEU A 222 12.24 11.00 -23.09
CA LEU A 222 11.45 10.12 -23.95
C LEU A 222 10.71 9.04 -23.17
N ALA A 223 11.18 8.66 -21.98
CA ALA A 223 10.51 7.78 -21.04
C ALA A 223 10.73 8.32 -19.63
N ARG A 224 9.93 7.91 -18.64
CA ARG A 224 10.03 8.50 -17.29
C ARG A 224 9.98 7.44 -16.22
N GLU A 225 10.98 7.44 -15.34
CA GLU A 225 11.02 6.64 -14.12
C GLU A 225 9.85 7.04 -13.22
N TYR A 226 9.36 6.09 -12.43
CA TYR A 226 8.16 6.28 -11.63
C TYR A 226 8.22 5.47 -10.33
N THR A 227 7.27 5.72 -9.44
CA THR A 227 7.09 4.94 -8.22
C THR A 227 6.03 3.87 -8.43
N VAL A 228 6.26 2.68 -7.90
CA VAL A 228 5.27 1.61 -7.78
C VAL A 228 4.76 1.57 -6.35
N ARG A 229 3.45 1.49 -6.18
CA ARG A 229 2.83 1.23 -4.87
C ARG A 229 1.73 0.20 -4.95
N GLY A 230 1.47 -0.47 -3.84
CA GLY A 230 0.32 -1.34 -3.70
C GLY A 230 -0.05 -1.54 -2.25
N SER A 231 -1.33 -1.74 -1.96
CA SER A 231 -1.81 -2.16 -0.63
C SER A 231 -2.88 -3.23 -0.77
N SER A 232 -2.80 -4.27 0.04
CA SER A 232 -3.78 -5.35 0.02
C SER A 232 -5.08 -4.93 0.71
N GLY A 233 -6.12 -5.74 0.49
CA GLY A 233 -7.25 -5.79 1.42
C GLY A 233 -6.80 -6.28 2.80
N VAL A 234 -7.73 -6.28 3.75
CA VAL A 234 -7.46 -6.78 5.10
C VAL A 234 -7.43 -8.31 5.09
N ASN A 235 -6.36 -8.89 5.62
CA ASN A 235 -6.30 -10.30 5.98
C ASN A 235 -6.70 -10.42 7.46
N GLU A 236 -7.62 -11.33 7.76
CA GLU A 236 -8.14 -11.56 9.11
C GLU A 236 -7.77 -12.96 9.59
N VAL A 237 -7.35 -13.07 10.84
CA VAL A 237 -7.04 -14.32 11.52
C VAL A 237 -7.70 -14.32 12.87
N ASP A 238 -8.65 -15.23 13.06
CA ASP A 238 -9.30 -15.47 14.34
C ASP A 238 -8.48 -16.39 15.23
N LYS A 239 -8.73 -16.34 16.54
CA LYS A 239 -8.08 -17.18 17.56
C LYS A 239 -6.55 -17.09 17.49
N PHE A 240 -6.03 -15.92 17.11
CA PHE A 240 -4.59 -15.68 17.05
C PHE A 240 -3.98 -15.67 18.46
N LYS A 241 -2.89 -16.39 18.63
CA LYS A 241 -2.02 -16.35 19.81
C LYS A 241 -0.60 -16.74 19.38
N PRO A 242 0.44 -16.41 20.18
CA PRO A 242 1.79 -16.91 19.94
C PRO A 242 1.78 -18.43 19.74
N GLY A 243 2.39 -18.89 18.66
CA GLY A 243 2.37 -20.30 18.23
C GLY A 243 1.26 -20.68 17.24
N THR A 244 0.26 -19.82 17.01
CA THR A 244 -0.70 -20.01 15.90
C THR A 244 0.02 -19.86 14.57
N VAL A 245 -0.05 -20.87 13.72
CA VAL A 245 0.37 -20.76 12.31
C VAL A 245 -0.73 -20.03 11.55
N ILE A 246 -0.46 -18.81 11.09
CA ILE A 246 -1.48 -18.05 10.36
C ILE A 246 -1.71 -18.63 8.96
N PRO A 247 -2.92 -18.52 8.40
CA PRO A 247 -3.14 -18.88 7.01
C PRO A 247 -2.28 -18.00 6.08
N PRO A 248 -1.89 -18.50 4.90
CA PRO A 248 -1.27 -17.66 3.90
C PRO A 248 -2.17 -16.45 3.55
N PRO A 249 -1.59 -15.27 3.29
CA PRO A 249 -2.36 -14.12 2.84
C PRO A 249 -3.22 -14.44 1.60
N SER A 250 -4.39 -13.82 1.51
CA SER A 250 -5.28 -14.01 0.36
C SER A 250 -4.62 -13.52 -0.94
N THR A 251 -4.72 -14.33 -1.99
CA THR A 251 -4.28 -13.97 -3.35
C THR A 251 -5.42 -13.44 -4.23
N GLY A 252 -6.60 -13.19 -3.64
CA GLY A 252 -7.81 -12.86 -4.39
C GLY A 252 -8.44 -14.08 -5.09
N GLY A 253 -9.77 -14.10 -5.14
CA GLY A 253 -10.58 -15.25 -5.57
C GLY A 253 -11.55 -15.66 -4.44
N ARG A 254 -12.83 -15.86 -4.76
CA ARG A 254 -13.73 -16.58 -3.83
C ARG A 254 -13.20 -18.01 -3.72
N GLY A 255 -12.97 -18.46 -2.48
CA GLY A 255 -12.83 -19.89 -2.21
C GLY A 255 -14.14 -20.63 -2.48
#